data_AF-A0AAV6D6E8-F1
#
_entry.id   AF-A0AAV6D6E8-F1
#
_cell.length_a   1.000
_cell.length_b   1.000
_cell.length_c   1.000
_cell.angle_alpha   90.00
_cell.angle_beta   90.00
_cell.angle_gamma   90.00
#
_symmetry.space_group_name_H-M   'P 1'
#
loop_
_entity.id
_entity.type
_entity.pdbx_description
1 polymer ?
#
loop_
_entity_poly.entity_id
_entity_poly.type
_entity_poly.pdbx_seq_one_letter_code
_entity_poly.pdbx_strand_id
1 'polypeptide(L)'
;GWEDTSPNAYYFVSMLFNINAVLLIFNMLPIYPLDGGQILRSLLWFIFGRANSLLAASIIGFIGVAGLILLAILNFLSAADPREQRQAMWLGALCVFIMLNCWGGLRQARALAKVANAPRRDGFRCPECKTQPPMGNFWRCSKCRQPFDTFETHALCPHCQTQYAATSCPECGSLRPISEWMASA
;
A
#
# COMPACT_ATOMS: atom_id res chain seq x y z
N GLY A 1 -33.70 17.65 -28.40
CA GLY A 1 -32.54 16.71 -28.37
C GLY A 1 -33.04 15.31 -28.02
N TRP A 2 -32.17 14.33 -27.76
CA TRP A 2 -32.59 13.01 -27.19
C TRP A 2 -33.38 13.15 -25.87
N GLU A 3 -33.26 14.33 -25.25
CA GLU A 3 -33.96 14.85 -24.08
C GLU A 3 -35.50 14.81 -24.22
N ASP A 4 -36.02 15.08 -25.43
CA ASP A 4 -37.46 15.24 -25.68
C ASP A 4 -38.11 13.95 -26.21
N THR A 5 -37.31 13.04 -26.78
CA THR A 5 -37.81 11.84 -27.50
C THR A 5 -37.96 10.63 -26.59
N SER A 6 -37.18 10.55 -25.50
CA SER A 6 -37.22 9.45 -24.53
C SER A 6 -36.67 9.90 -23.16
N PRO A 7 -37.46 10.64 -22.36
CA PRO A 7 -36.97 11.26 -21.12
C PRO A 7 -36.41 10.23 -20.12
N ASN A 8 -37.03 9.04 -20.03
CA ASN A 8 -36.57 7.97 -19.13
C ASN A 8 -35.18 7.42 -19.50
N ALA A 9 -34.85 7.32 -20.80
CA ALA A 9 -33.55 6.84 -21.25
C ALA A 9 -32.45 7.87 -20.97
N TYR A 10 -32.76 9.16 -21.13
CA TYR A 10 -31.85 10.24 -20.78
C TYR A 10 -31.55 10.28 -19.28
N TYR A 11 -32.58 10.19 -18.42
CA TYR A 11 -32.38 10.10 -16.97
C TYR A 11 -31.57 8.87 -16.55
N PHE A 12 -31.81 7.72 -17.18
CA PHE A 12 -31.08 6.49 -16.89
C PHE A 12 -29.59 6.60 -17.26
N VAL A 13 -29.27 7.11 -18.45
CA VAL A 13 -27.88 7.30 -18.90
C VAL A 13 -27.17 8.36 -18.05
N SER A 14 -27.84 9.47 -17.72
CA SER A 14 -27.27 10.52 -16.85
C SER A 14 -27.03 10.03 -15.41
N MET A 15 -27.91 9.17 -14.89
CA MET A 15 -27.74 8.52 -13.59
C MET A 15 -26.58 7.52 -13.61
N LEU A 16 -26.50 6.66 -14.64
CA LEU A 16 -25.37 5.75 -14.83
C LEU A 16 -24.05 6.51 -14.96
N PHE A 17 -24.03 7.60 -15.72
CA PHE A 17 -22.85 8.44 -15.88
C PHE A 17 -22.41 9.06 -14.55
N ASN A 18 -23.35 9.61 -13.76
CA ASN A 18 -23.05 10.14 -12.43
C ASN A 18 -22.51 9.06 -11.48
N ILE A 19 -23.13 7.88 -11.43
CA ILE A 19 -22.67 6.78 -10.58
C ILE A 19 -21.26 6.35 -10.99
N ASN A 20 -21.01 6.16 -12.28
CA ASN A 20 -19.69 5.78 -12.78
C ASN A 20 -18.65 6.88 -12.57
N ALA A 21 -19.01 8.16 -12.71
CA ALA A 21 -18.13 9.29 -12.45
C ALA A 21 -17.74 9.38 -10.96
N VAL A 22 -18.72 9.21 -10.06
CA VAL A 22 -18.47 9.14 -8.61
C VAL A 22 -17.57 7.94 -8.29
N LEU A 23 -17.88 6.74 -8.80
CA LEU A 23 -17.05 5.55 -8.62
C LEU A 23 -15.64 5.72 -9.18
N LEU A 24 -15.47 6.43 -10.30
CA LEU A 24 -14.19 6.72 -10.92
C LEU A 24 -13.36 7.68 -10.06
N ILE A 25 -13.97 8.74 -9.53
CA ILE A 25 -13.31 9.68 -8.62
C ILE A 25 -12.91 8.97 -7.32
N PHE A 26 -13.80 8.15 -6.74
CA PHE A 26 -13.48 7.36 -5.55
C PHE A 26 -12.39 6.33 -5.84
N ASN A 27 -12.41 5.65 -6.99
CA ASN A 27 -11.34 4.72 -7.36
C ASN A 27 -10.01 5.43 -7.62
N MET A 28 -10.00 6.68 -8.08
CA MET A 28 -8.78 7.47 -8.27
C MET A 28 -8.26 8.15 -6.99
N LEU A 29 -9.05 8.19 -5.89
CA LEU A 29 -8.58 8.77 -4.63
C LEU A 29 -7.36 7.96 -4.12
N PRO A 30 -6.30 8.62 -3.61
CA PRO A 30 -5.07 7.97 -3.17
C PRO A 30 -5.22 7.30 -1.79
N ILE A 31 -6.30 6.55 -1.61
CA ILE A 31 -6.63 5.79 -0.41
C ILE A 31 -6.50 4.31 -0.77
N TYR A 32 -5.48 3.64 -0.24
CA TYR A 32 -5.37 2.19 -0.34
C TYR A 32 -6.63 1.56 0.28
N PRO A 33 -7.41 0.66 -0.37
CA PRO A 33 -7.11 -0.19 -1.52
C PRO A 33 -7.94 0.16 -2.79
N LEU A 34 -8.35 1.41 -2.98
CA LEU A 34 -8.95 1.87 -4.24
C LEU A 34 -7.86 1.89 -5.32
N ASP A 35 -8.21 1.66 -6.60
CA ASP A 35 -7.24 1.46 -7.71
C ASP A 35 -6.18 2.59 -7.81
N GLY A 36 -6.52 3.80 -7.39
CA GLY A 36 -5.66 4.99 -7.29
C GLY A 36 -4.51 4.83 -6.29
N GLY A 37 -4.68 4.02 -5.23
CA GLY A 37 -3.59 3.65 -4.32
C GLY A 37 -2.53 2.75 -4.97
N GLN A 38 -2.92 1.92 -5.95
CA GLN A 38 -1.97 1.12 -6.74
C GLN A 38 -1.25 1.97 -7.78
N ILE A 39 -1.96 2.92 -8.40
CA ILE A 39 -1.39 3.89 -9.36
C ILE A 39 -0.42 4.86 -8.66
N LEU A 40 -0.74 5.34 -7.46
CA LEU A 40 0.19 6.14 -6.67
C LEU A 40 1.41 5.31 -6.25
N ARG A 41 1.24 4.02 -5.91
CA ARG A 41 2.35 3.11 -5.57
C ARG A 41 3.31 2.91 -6.75
N SER A 42 2.84 2.90 -7.99
CA SER A 42 3.69 2.79 -9.18
C SER A 42 4.36 4.12 -9.55
N LEU A 43 3.67 5.25 -9.43
CA LEU A 43 4.22 6.61 -9.68
C LEU A 43 5.25 7.03 -8.62
N LEU A 44 4.97 6.74 -7.35
CA LEU A 44 5.78 7.16 -6.21
C LEU A 44 7.10 6.39 -6.07
N TRP A 45 7.26 5.27 -6.79
CA TRP A 45 8.56 4.59 -6.98
C TRP A 45 9.63 5.62 -7.37
N PHE A 46 9.29 6.57 -8.24
CA PHE A 46 10.27 7.40 -8.93
C PHE A 46 10.80 8.59 -8.11
N ILE A 47 10.11 9.03 -7.05
CA ILE A 47 10.33 10.38 -6.50
C ILE A 47 10.76 10.42 -5.02
N PHE A 48 10.24 9.59 -4.10
CA PHE A 48 10.40 9.89 -2.66
C PHE A 48 10.87 8.76 -1.71
N GLY A 49 11.12 7.55 -2.18
CA GLY A 49 11.48 6.45 -1.28
C GLY A 49 10.28 5.93 -0.46
N ARG A 50 10.26 4.61 -0.24
CA ARG A 50 9.03 3.81 0.01
C ARG A 50 8.27 4.10 1.32
N ALA A 51 8.93 4.55 2.38
CA ALA A 51 8.37 4.47 3.74
C ALA A 51 7.61 5.73 4.18
N ASN A 52 8.13 6.92 3.86
CA ASN A 52 7.66 8.16 4.48
C ASN A 52 6.37 8.71 3.82
N SER A 53 6.21 8.55 2.52
CA SER A 53 5.01 9.02 1.82
C SER A 53 3.76 8.16 2.13
N LEU A 54 3.93 6.86 2.31
CA LEU A 54 2.87 5.97 2.79
C LEU A 54 2.46 6.27 4.24
N LEU A 55 3.42 6.65 5.10
CA LEU A 55 3.14 7.13 6.45
C LEU A 55 2.37 8.47 6.43
N ALA A 56 2.80 9.43 5.61
CA ALA A 56 2.12 10.72 5.48
C ALA A 56 0.69 10.58 4.94
N ALA A 57 0.47 9.78 3.89
CA ALA A 57 -0.85 9.49 3.35
C ALA A 57 -1.75 8.79 4.38
N SER A 58 -1.20 7.87 5.17
CA SER A 58 -1.94 7.20 6.24
C SER A 58 -2.35 8.18 7.34
N ILE A 59 -1.47 9.09 7.76
CA ILE A 59 -1.75 10.10 8.79
C ILE A 59 -2.85 11.06 8.33
N ILE A 60 -2.76 11.56 7.09
CA ILE A 60 -3.79 12.43 6.50
C ILE A 60 -5.14 11.69 6.43
N GLY A 61 -5.12 10.41 6.03
CA GLY A 61 -6.30 9.55 6.04
C GLY A 61 -6.91 9.40 7.44
N PHE A 62 -6.10 9.18 8.48
CA PHE A 62 -6.58 9.09 9.85
C PHE A 62 -7.20 10.40 10.36
N ILE A 63 -6.63 11.56 10.01
CA ILE A 63 -7.20 12.87 10.35
C ILE A 63 -8.55 13.05 9.66
N GLY A 64 -8.65 12.70 8.37
CA GLY A 64 -9.91 12.73 7.62
C GLY A 64 -10.98 11.81 8.21
N VAL A 65 -10.61 10.58 8.60
CA VAL A 65 -11.50 9.63 9.28
C VAL A 65 -11.96 10.16 10.63
N ALA A 66 -11.05 10.74 11.42
CA ALA A 66 -11.42 11.34 12.71
C ALA A 66 -12.45 12.46 12.54
N GLY A 67 -12.28 13.32 11.52
CA GLY A 67 -13.25 14.36 11.16
C GLY A 67 -14.60 13.80 10.71
N LEU A 68 -14.60 12.75 9.88
CA LEU A 68 -15.83 12.08 9.43
C LEU A 68 -16.56 11.36 10.56
N ILE A 69 -15.84 10.71 11.48
CA ILE A 69 -16.41 10.08 12.67
C ILE A 69 -17.05 11.13 13.57
N LEU A 70 -16.36 12.25 13.80
CA LEU A 70 -16.92 13.36 14.59
C LEU A 70 -18.21 13.89 13.95
N LEU A 71 -18.21 14.15 12.64
CA LEU A 71 -19.40 14.56 11.90
C LEU A 71 -20.52 13.53 11.96
N ALA A 72 -20.20 12.22 11.87
CA ALA A 72 -21.19 11.16 11.98
C ALA A 72 -21.82 11.10 13.37
N ILE A 73 -21.02 11.26 14.43
CA ILE A 73 -21.50 11.30 15.82
C ILE A 73 -22.38 12.54 16.06
N LEU A 74 -21.95 13.72 15.58
CA LEU A 74 -22.73 14.95 15.72
C LEU A 74 -24.07 14.86 15.00
N ASN A 75 -24.08 14.37 13.75
CA ASN A 75 -25.33 14.15 13.00
C ASN A 75 -26.22 13.09 13.66
N PHE A 76 -25.64 12.04 14.25
CA PHE A 76 -26.40 11.01 14.95
C PHE A 76 -27.04 11.56 16.24
N LEU A 77 -26.33 12.42 16.98
CA LEU A 77 -26.83 13.07 18.19
C LEU A 77 -27.92 14.12 17.89
N SER A 78 -27.88 14.76 16.71
CA SER A 78 -28.90 15.72 16.26
C SER A 78 -30.05 15.09 15.47
N ALA A 79 -29.99 13.79 15.18
CA ALA A 79 -30.96 13.12 14.32
C ALA A 79 -32.31 12.92 15.03
N ALA A 80 -33.27 13.80 14.74
CA ALA A 80 -34.67 13.65 15.15
C ALA A 80 -35.50 12.85 14.12
N ASP A 81 -35.05 12.80 12.86
CA ASP A 81 -35.76 12.18 11.75
C ASP A 81 -35.21 10.79 11.36
N PRO A 82 -36.09 9.80 11.03
CA PRO A 82 -35.67 8.45 10.63
C PRO A 82 -34.93 8.39 9.27
N ARG A 83 -34.95 9.46 8.46
CA ARG A 83 -34.09 9.58 7.26
C ARG A 83 -32.63 9.85 7.64
N GLU A 84 -32.40 10.67 8.65
CA GLU A 84 -31.05 11.03 9.10
C GLU A 84 -30.35 9.86 9.79
N GLN A 85 -31.09 9.01 10.53
CA GLN A 85 -30.55 7.76 11.09
C GLN A 85 -29.97 6.82 10.02
N ARG A 86 -30.64 6.65 8.87
CA ARG A 86 -30.12 5.82 7.77
C ARG A 86 -28.84 6.40 7.15
N GLN A 87 -28.76 7.72 7.01
CA GLN A 87 -27.54 8.38 6.54
C GLN A 87 -26.39 8.27 7.54
N ALA A 88 -26.66 8.41 8.84
CA ALA A 88 -25.65 8.23 9.89
C ALA A 88 -25.11 6.79 9.94
N MET A 89 -25.96 5.78 9.78
CA MET A 89 -25.52 4.38 9.66
C MET A 89 -24.62 4.16 8.43
N TRP A 90 -24.98 4.76 7.28
CA TRP A 90 -24.16 4.68 6.08
C TRP A 90 -22.81 5.40 6.24
N LEU A 91 -22.79 6.58 6.86
CA LEU A 91 -21.55 7.29 7.20
C LEU A 91 -20.68 6.49 8.17
N GLY A 92 -21.29 5.83 9.16
CA GLY A 92 -20.59 4.92 10.07
C GLY A 92 -19.94 3.74 9.33
N ALA A 93 -20.66 3.10 8.41
CA ALA A 93 -20.13 2.05 7.57
C ALA A 93 -18.96 2.53 6.68
N LEU A 94 -19.08 3.74 6.10
CA LEU A 94 -18.00 4.37 5.35
C LEU A 94 -16.76 4.62 6.23
N CYS A 95 -16.96 5.10 7.46
CA CYS A 95 -15.86 5.33 8.40
C CYS A 95 -15.11 4.04 8.77
N VAL A 96 -15.84 2.96 9.05
CA VAL A 96 -15.26 1.63 9.31
C VAL A 96 -14.49 1.12 8.09
N PHE A 97 -15.05 1.27 6.89
CA PHE A 97 -14.39 0.90 5.65
C PHE A 97 -13.07 1.67 5.49
N ILE A 98 -13.08 3.01 5.60
CA ILE A 98 -11.86 3.82 5.48
C ILE A 98 -10.84 3.45 6.57
N MET A 99 -11.28 3.17 7.81
CA MET A 99 -10.38 2.75 8.89
C MET A 99 -9.69 1.42 8.61
N LEU A 100 -10.41 0.39 8.15
CA LEU A 100 -9.83 -0.90 7.76
C LEU A 100 -8.79 -0.75 6.64
N ASN A 101 -9.08 0.16 5.72
CA ASN A 101 -8.26 0.49 4.56
C ASN A 101 -6.96 1.23 4.96
N CYS A 102 -7.05 2.26 5.80
CA CYS A 102 -5.89 2.94 6.40
C CYS A 102 -5.02 1.97 7.21
N TRP A 103 -5.64 1.05 7.94
CA TRP A 103 -4.92 0.04 8.73
C TRP A 103 -4.13 -0.93 7.85
N GLY A 104 -4.72 -1.38 6.73
CA GLY A 104 -4.04 -2.19 5.72
C GLY A 104 -2.83 -1.48 5.11
N GLY A 105 -2.99 -0.22 4.70
CA GLY A 105 -1.92 0.62 4.16
C GLY A 105 -0.78 0.84 5.16
N LEU A 106 -1.10 1.12 6.43
CA LEU A 106 -0.10 1.33 7.48
C LEU A 106 0.71 0.05 7.78
N ARG A 107 0.07 -1.12 7.78
CA ARG A 107 0.78 -2.41 7.95
C ARG A 107 1.80 -2.63 6.84
N GLN A 108 1.42 -2.33 5.60
CA GLN A 108 2.33 -2.46 4.45
C GLN A 108 3.46 -1.43 4.49
N ALA A 109 3.16 -0.18 4.85
CA ALA A 109 4.13 0.89 5.04
C ALA A 109 5.18 0.50 6.09
N ARG A 110 4.73 -0.02 7.25
CA ARG A 110 5.61 -0.48 8.32
C ARG A 110 6.50 -1.66 7.90
N ALA A 111 5.97 -2.59 7.11
CA ALA A 111 6.76 -3.72 6.59
C ALA A 111 7.90 -3.23 5.68
N LEU A 112 7.63 -2.28 4.78
CA LEU A 112 8.64 -1.67 3.92
C LEU A 112 9.63 -0.80 4.71
N ALA A 113 9.14 -0.03 5.68
CA ALA A 113 9.98 0.81 6.55
C ALA A 113 10.98 -0.02 7.36
N LYS A 114 10.59 -1.23 7.79
CA LYS A 114 11.50 -2.15 8.50
C LYS A 114 12.69 -2.60 7.63
N VAL A 115 12.48 -2.80 6.33
CA VAL A 115 13.56 -3.11 5.38
C VAL A 115 14.43 -1.86 5.14
N ALA A 116 13.78 -0.70 4.95
CA ALA A 116 14.47 0.55 4.67
C ALA A 116 15.40 0.99 5.81
N ASN A 117 14.91 0.93 7.06
CA ASN A 117 15.60 1.38 8.27
C ASN A 117 16.54 0.32 8.88
N ALA A 118 16.60 -0.88 8.30
CA ALA A 118 17.56 -1.88 8.78
C ALA A 118 19.00 -1.40 8.53
N PRO A 119 19.92 -1.60 9.48
CA PRO A 119 21.32 -1.23 9.31
C PRO A 119 21.87 -1.92 8.06
N ARG A 120 22.61 -1.17 7.25
CA ARG A 120 23.13 -1.65 5.97
C ARG A 120 24.52 -2.25 6.19
N ARG A 121 24.79 -3.36 5.51
CA ARG A 121 26.10 -4.02 5.60
C ARG A 121 27.08 -3.36 4.63
N ASP A 122 28.28 -3.06 5.11
CA ASP A 122 29.39 -2.60 4.27
C ASP A 122 30.04 -3.77 3.50
N GLY A 123 30.66 -3.48 2.36
CA GLY A 123 31.39 -4.45 1.53
C GLY A 123 30.56 -5.20 0.48
N PHE A 124 29.24 -5.03 0.45
CA PHE A 124 28.37 -5.58 -0.59
C PHE A 124 27.50 -4.48 -1.19
N ARG A 125 27.36 -4.45 -2.51
CA ARG A 125 26.43 -3.55 -3.22
C ARG A 125 25.67 -4.32 -4.28
N CYS A 126 24.41 -3.97 -4.50
CA CYS A 126 23.66 -4.53 -5.62
C CYS A 126 24.28 -4.05 -6.94
N PRO A 127 24.59 -4.93 -7.91
CA PRO A 127 25.20 -4.51 -9.18
C PRO A 127 24.25 -3.67 -10.05
N GLU A 128 22.93 -3.74 -9.79
CA GLU A 128 21.91 -2.99 -10.54
C GLU A 128 21.63 -1.62 -9.90
N CYS A 129 21.16 -1.60 -8.66
CA CYS A 129 20.75 -0.36 -7.98
C CYS A 129 21.83 0.26 -7.08
N LYS A 130 23.01 -0.38 -6.96
CA LYS A 130 24.17 0.07 -6.15
C LYS A 130 23.90 0.25 -4.66
N THR A 131 22.73 -0.16 -4.19
CA THR A 131 22.32 -0.06 -2.79
C THR A 131 22.97 -1.18 -1.98
N GLN A 132 23.38 -0.85 -0.75
CA GLN A 132 23.88 -1.84 0.21
C GLN A 132 22.73 -2.74 0.71
N PRO A 133 22.96 -4.05 0.88
CA PRO A 133 21.94 -4.94 1.43
C PRO A 133 21.69 -4.63 2.91
N PRO A 134 20.43 -4.73 3.38
CA PRO A 134 20.09 -4.60 4.79
C PRO A 134 20.55 -5.83 5.57
N MET A 135 20.98 -5.62 6.82
CA MET A 135 21.35 -6.70 7.75
C MET A 135 20.10 -7.31 8.39
N GLY A 136 19.97 -8.63 8.33
CA GLY A 136 18.92 -9.39 9.00
C GLY A 136 18.17 -10.37 8.11
N ASN A 137 17.18 -11.05 8.72
CA ASN A 137 16.46 -12.17 8.10
C ASN A 137 15.38 -11.73 7.11
N PHE A 138 15.79 -11.09 6.02
CA PHE A 138 14.90 -10.57 4.96
C PHE A 138 14.62 -11.58 3.85
N TRP A 139 15.46 -12.60 3.68
CA TRP A 139 15.28 -13.64 2.67
C TRP A 139 14.57 -14.83 3.27
N ARG A 140 13.83 -15.57 2.44
CA ARG A 140 13.14 -16.81 2.85
C ARG A 140 13.67 -17.97 2.06
N CYS A 141 13.97 -19.06 2.74
CA CYS A 141 14.39 -20.29 2.07
C CYS A 141 13.20 -20.90 1.28
N SER A 142 13.44 -21.28 0.03
CA SER A 142 12.43 -21.92 -0.82
C SER A 142 12.01 -23.31 -0.32
N LYS A 143 12.88 -24.00 0.44
CA LYS A 143 12.64 -25.37 0.92
C LYS A 143 11.95 -25.40 2.30
N CYS A 144 12.52 -24.71 3.30
CA CYS A 144 11.99 -24.73 4.67
C CYS A 144 11.13 -23.51 5.04
N ARG A 145 11.04 -22.50 4.17
CA ARG A 145 10.29 -21.24 4.38
C ARG A 145 10.72 -20.39 5.58
N GLN A 146 11.80 -20.77 6.27
CA GLN A 146 12.35 -19.97 7.36
C GLN A 146 13.08 -18.73 6.82
N PRO A 147 12.95 -17.58 7.51
CA PRO A 147 13.65 -16.37 7.14
C PRO A 147 15.13 -16.45 7.59
N PHE A 148 16.05 -15.98 6.75
CA PHE A 148 17.49 -15.98 7.02
C PHE A 148 18.20 -14.84 6.28
N ASP A 149 19.41 -14.49 6.71
CA ASP A 149 20.28 -13.53 6.04
C ASP A 149 21.20 -14.26 5.05
N THR A 150 21.06 -13.98 3.75
CA THR A 150 21.88 -14.61 2.71
C THR A 150 23.32 -14.13 2.72
N PHE A 151 23.60 -12.91 3.15
CA PHE A 151 24.95 -12.35 3.16
C PHE A 151 25.74 -12.77 4.40
N GLU A 152 25.07 -13.01 5.52
CA GLU A 152 25.70 -13.57 6.73
C GLU A 152 26.11 -15.02 6.55
N THR A 153 25.24 -15.82 5.95
CA THR A 153 25.42 -17.27 5.80
C THR A 153 26.07 -17.67 4.47
N HIS A 154 26.57 -16.72 3.69
CA HIS A 154 27.10 -16.96 2.34
C HIS A 154 26.13 -17.79 1.46
N ALA A 155 24.86 -17.43 1.53
CA ALA A 155 23.73 -18.04 0.82
C ALA A 155 23.48 -19.52 1.17
N LEU A 156 23.89 -19.97 2.35
CA LEU A 156 23.55 -21.28 2.91
C LEU A 156 22.42 -21.14 3.93
N CYS A 157 21.29 -21.81 3.71
CA CYS A 157 20.21 -21.79 4.70
C CYS A 157 20.63 -22.52 6.00
N PRO A 158 20.61 -21.88 7.18
CA PRO A 158 21.08 -22.50 8.42
C PRO A 158 20.18 -23.66 8.90
N HIS A 159 18.91 -23.69 8.47
CA HIS A 159 17.93 -24.68 8.91
C HIS A 159 17.91 -25.96 8.07
N CYS A 160 18.15 -25.85 6.76
CA CYS A 160 18.01 -26.97 5.83
C CYS A 160 19.21 -27.17 4.91
N GLN A 161 20.28 -26.39 5.10
CA GLN A 161 21.56 -26.51 4.39
C GLN A 161 21.45 -26.41 2.87
N THR A 162 20.38 -25.79 2.37
CA THR A 162 20.24 -25.51 0.94
C THR A 162 21.10 -24.30 0.58
N GLN A 163 21.99 -24.48 -0.41
CA GLN A 163 22.86 -23.43 -0.94
C GLN A 163 22.21 -22.72 -2.13
N TYR A 164 22.31 -21.40 -2.16
CA TYR A 164 21.88 -20.59 -3.28
C TYR A 164 23.09 -19.92 -3.93
N ALA A 165 23.18 -19.96 -5.26
CA ALA A 165 24.24 -19.25 -5.98
C ALA A 165 23.94 -17.74 -6.13
N ALA A 166 22.65 -17.37 -6.07
CA ALA A 166 22.17 -16.01 -6.28
C ALA A 166 21.25 -15.56 -5.14
N THR A 167 21.26 -14.26 -4.89
CA THR A 167 20.39 -13.60 -3.92
C THR A 167 19.62 -12.46 -4.58
N SER A 168 18.39 -12.26 -4.13
CA SER A 168 17.50 -11.20 -4.63
C SER A 168 17.73 -9.90 -3.88
N CYS A 169 17.83 -8.79 -4.59
CA CYS A 169 17.87 -7.48 -3.96
C CYS A 169 16.52 -7.11 -3.35
N PRO A 170 16.43 -6.80 -2.04
CA PRO A 170 15.17 -6.38 -1.41
C PRO A 170 14.70 -5.00 -1.88
N GLU A 171 15.56 -4.20 -2.53
CA GLU A 171 15.20 -2.88 -3.04
C GLU A 171 14.68 -2.92 -4.49
N CYS A 172 15.48 -3.42 -5.44
CA CYS A 172 15.09 -3.45 -6.85
C CYS A 172 14.50 -4.79 -7.31
N GLY A 173 14.58 -5.85 -6.50
CA GLY A 173 14.09 -7.19 -6.87
C GLY A 173 15.00 -7.98 -7.81
N SER A 174 16.12 -7.43 -8.28
CA SER A 174 17.03 -8.14 -9.18
C SER A 174 17.65 -9.37 -8.50
N LEU A 175 17.58 -10.53 -9.16
CA LEU A 175 18.27 -11.74 -8.73
C LEU A 175 19.67 -11.79 -9.34
N ARG A 176 20.71 -11.76 -8.51
CA ARG A 176 22.11 -11.73 -8.97
C ARG A 176 22.98 -12.69 -8.18
N PRO A 177 24.00 -13.33 -8.81
CA PRO A 177 24.96 -14.19 -8.12
C PRO A 177 25.63 -13.46 -6.95
N ILE A 178 25.79 -14.11 -5.80
CA ILE A 178 26.33 -13.42 -4.60
C ILE A 178 27.77 -12.91 -4.81
N SER A 179 28.51 -13.53 -5.73
CA SER A 179 29.86 -13.10 -6.14
C SER A 179 29.87 -11.71 -6.77
N GLU A 180 28.86 -11.36 -7.57
CA GLU A 180 28.77 -10.05 -8.22
C GLU A 180 28.55 -8.92 -7.22
N TRP A 181 27.97 -9.21 -6.05
CA TRP A 181 27.71 -8.21 -5.00
C TRP A 181 28.98 -7.73 -4.31
N MET A 182 30.01 -8.58 -4.25
CA MET A 182 31.33 -8.24 -3.68
C MET A 182 32.16 -7.41 -4.65
N ALA A 183 32.00 -7.64 -5.96
CA ALA A 183 32.79 -6.96 -7.00
C ALA A 183 32.38 -5.49 -7.22
N SER A 184 31.17 -5.13 -6.81
CA SER A 184 30.62 -3.77 -6.96
C SER A 184 30.80 -2.87 -5.73
N ALA A 185 31.62 -3.25 -4.75
CA ALA A 185 31.85 -2.49 -3.50
C ALA A 185 32.67 -1.21 -3.71
#